data_AF-A0A6G1X0G1-F1
#
_entry.id   AF-A0A6G1X0G1-F1
#
_cell.length_a   1.000
_cell.length_b   1.000
_cell.length_c   1.000
_cell.angle_alpha   90.00
_cell.angle_beta   90.00
_cell.angle_gamma   90.00
#
_symmetry.space_group_name_H-M   'P 1'
#
loop_
_entity.id
_entity.type
_entity.pdbx_description
1 polymer ?
#
loop_
_entity_poly.entity_id
_entity_poly.type
_entity_poly.pdbx_seq_one_letter_code
_entity_poly.pdbx_strand_id
1 'polypeptide(L)'
;MINLQVLSCVRRATNVRKALKRATTELNEKLARMQGCITRMEASVSSGLTGGIARIALVIDESDVRPKCILWVNEVGGSEAVALRRAQDKINARLAKLRGEIIGFYLKFITPPLPKRTYATLIVAVNEEVPKKVGKLSLGERRERLAVVLRLLGNDSKAINLVQVAKSFGVSRDTIYKDLQELGMER
;
A
#
# COMPACT_ATOMS: atom_id res chain seq x y z
N MET A 1 17.77 6.90 13.81
CA MET A 1 17.96 5.47 14.09
C MET A 1 17.04 4.72 13.14
N ILE A 2 17.56 3.82 12.31
CA ILE A 2 16.73 3.06 11.36
C ILE A 2 16.03 1.96 12.15
N ASN A 3 14.70 1.91 12.13
CA ASN A 3 13.93 0.85 12.78
C ASN A 3 13.33 -0.05 11.69
N LEU A 4 13.87 -1.25 11.54
CA LEU A 4 13.47 -2.20 10.51
C LEU A 4 12.58 -3.29 11.09
N GLN A 5 11.47 -3.58 10.39
CA GLN A 5 10.58 -4.67 10.71
C GLN A 5 10.35 -5.58 9.48
N VAL A 6 10.19 -6.89 9.72
CA VAL A 6 9.77 -7.84 8.68
C VAL A 6 8.28 -8.13 8.81
N LEU A 7 7.54 -7.97 7.71
CA LEU A 7 6.14 -8.35 7.59
C LEU A 7 6.00 -9.46 6.55
N SER A 8 5.41 -10.60 6.91
CA SER A 8 5.21 -11.70 5.97
C SER A 8 3.81 -12.29 6.02
N CYS A 9 3.39 -12.90 4.92
CA CYS A 9 2.16 -13.64 4.81
C CYS A 9 2.33 -14.87 3.90
N VAL A 10 1.78 -15.99 4.36
CA VAL A 10 1.68 -17.22 3.57
C VAL A 10 0.22 -17.64 3.51
N ARG A 11 -0.30 -17.80 2.30
CA ARG A 11 -1.68 -18.27 2.09
C ARG A 11 -1.72 -19.40 1.09
N ARG A 12 -2.57 -20.38 1.39
CA ARG A 12 -2.92 -21.51 0.53
C ARG A 12 -4.37 -21.37 0.08
N ALA A 13 -4.65 -21.80 -1.14
CA ALA A 13 -6.00 -21.86 -1.68
C ALA A 13 -6.08 -22.88 -2.83
N THR A 14 -7.28 -23.06 -3.39
CA THR A 14 -7.50 -24.00 -4.50
C THR A 14 -6.71 -23.66 -5.77
N ASN A 15 -6.23 -22.42 -5.93
CA ASN A 15 -5.32 -22.02 -7.01
C ASN A 15 -4.50 -20.78 -6.63
N VAL A 16 -3.47 -20.48 -7.43
CA VAL A 16 -2.53 -19.36 -7.19
C VAL A 16 -3.26 -18.02 -7.10
N ARG A 17 -4.25 -17.77 -7.98
CA ARG A 17 -5.05 -16.53 -7.96
C ARG A 17 -5.76 -16.32 -6.62
N LYS A 18 -6.41 -17.34 -6.07
CA LYS A 18 -7.08 -17.24 -4.76
C LYS A 18 -6.08 -17.10 -3.61
N ALA A 19 -4.94 -17.79 -3.68
CA ALA A 19 -3.89 -17.69 -2.68
C ALA A 19 -3.30 -16.27 -2.62
N LEU A 20 -3.01 -15.68 -3.79
CA LEU A 20 -2.57 -14.30 -3.92
C LEU A 20 -3.59 -13.32 -3.37
N LYS A 21 -4.87 -13.45 -3.78
CA LYS A 21 -5.94 -12.59 -3.27
C LYS A 21 -5.94 -12.55 -1.75
N ARG A 22 -5.94 -13.72 -1.10
CA ARG A 22 -5.92 -13.83 0.37
C ARG A 22 -4.66 -13.20 0.98
N ALA A 23 -3.48 -13.51 0.44
CA ALA A 23 -2.21 -13.01 0.98
C ALA A 23 -2.12 -11.48 0.88
N THR A 24 -2.47 -10.92 -0.28
CA THR A 24 -2.36 -9.47 -0.51
C THR A 24 -3.45 -8.68 0.21
N THR A 25 -4.67 -9.23 0.37
CA THR A 25 -5.71 -8.57 1.18
C THR A 25 -5.22 -8.38 2.61
N GLU A 26 -4.74 -9.45 3.24
CA GLU A 26 -4.23 -9.38 4.61
C GLU A 26 -2.99 -8.49 4.74
N LEU A 27 -2.05 -8.59 3.80
CA LEU A 27 -0.88 -7.72 3.84
C LEU A 27 -1.24 -6.26 3.67
N ASN A 28 -2.13 -5.92 2.72
CA ASN A 28 -2.55 -4.54 2.52
C ASN A 28 -3.34 -3.99 3.72
N GLU A 29 -4.15 -4.81 4.38
CA GLU A 29 -4.82 -4.42 5.64
C GLU A 29 -3.82 -4.10 6.76
N LYS A 30 -2.75 -4.90 6.89
CA LYS A 30 -1.67 -4.64 7.86
C LYS A 30 -0.86 -3.41 7.47
N LEU A 31 -0.46 -3.29 6.21
CA LEU A 31 0.32 -2.18 5.66
C LEU A 31 -0.39 -0.84 5.81
N ALA A 32 -1.73 -0.81 5.66
CA ALA A 32 -2.53 0.40 5.83
C ALA A 32 -2.50 0.95 7.28
N ARG A 33 -2.18 0.12 8.27
CA ARG A 33 -2.13 0.49 9.70
C ARG A 33 -0.71 0.63 10.23
N MET A 34 0.28 0.16 9.47
CA MET A 34 1.68 0.13 9.85
C MET A 34 2.37 1.42 9.43
N GLN A 35 3.19 2.01 10.31
CA GLN A 35 4.03 3.16 9.95
C GLN A 35 5.16 2.73 9.01
N GLY A 36 5.92 3.69 8.49
CA GLY A 36 7.07 3.42 7.64
C GLY A 36 6.79 3.24 6.15
N CYS A 37 7.80 2.76 5.43
CA CYS A 37 7.79 2.51 4.00
C CYS A 37 8.37 1.11 3.70
N ILE A 38 7.99 0.51 2.58
CA ILE A 38 8.59 -0.76 2.13
C ILE A 38 9.99 -0.46 1.61
N THR A 39 11.00 -1.20 2.05
CA THR A 39 12.37 -1.09 1.53
C THR A 39 12.81 -2.31 0.74
N ARG A 40 12.18 -3.46 0.97
CA ARG A 40 12.44 -4.70 0.22
C ARG A 40 11.21 -5.59 0.15
N MET A 41 11.09 -6.35 -0.94
CA MET A 41 10.11 -7.41 -1.09
C MET A 41 10.78 -8.70 -1.54
N GLU A 42 10.35 -9.81 -0.93
CA GLU A 42 10.59 -11.17 -1.40
C GLU A 42 9.23 -11.84 -1.63
N ALA A 43 9.06 -12.51 -2.75
CA ALA A 43 7.81 -13.19 -3.06
C ALA A 43 8.05 -14.51 -3.78
N SER A 44 7.14 -15.45 -3.59
CA SER A 44 7.09 -16.67 -4.38
C SER A 44 5.67 -17.16 -4.53
N VAL A 45 5.39 -17.78 -5.68
CA VAL A 45 4.17 -18.56 -5.88
C VAL A 45 4.51 -19.96 -6.35
N SER A 46 3.71 -20.93 -5.92
CA SER A 46 3.80 -22.31 -6.37
C SER A 46 2.40 -22.86 -6.63
N SER A 47 2.30 -23.75 -7.61
CA SER A 47 1.08 -24.50 -7.92
C SER A 47 1.40 -25.98 -7.89
N GLY A 48 0.53 -26.79 -7.26
CA GLY A 48 0.67 -28.23 -7.19
C GLY A 48 -0.65 -28.92 -6.89
N LEU A 49 -0.60 -30.22 -6.60
CA LEU A 49 -1.78 -31.04 -6.30
C LEU A 49 -2.62 -30.48 -5.14
N THR A 50 -1.97 -29.89 -4.14
CA THR A 50 -2.64 -29.27 -2.98
C THR A 50 -3.16 -27.84 -3.26
N GLY A 51 -3.20 -27.43 -4.52
CA GLY A 51 -3.62 -26.10 -4.95
C GLY A 51 -2.47 -25.10 -5.09
N GLY A 52 -2.79 -23.82 -4.92
CA GLY A 52 -1.84 -22.71 -5.03
C GLY A 52 -1.36 -22.21 -3.68
N ILE A 53 -0.09 -21.81 -3.62
CA ILE A 53 0.52 -21.17 -2.44
C ILE A 53 1.12 -19.83 -2.89
N ALA A 54 0.88 -18.79 -2.11
CA ALA A 54 1.54 -17.50 -2.23
C ALA A 54 2.28 -17.20 -0.93
N ARG A 55 3.55 -16.79 -1.05
CA ARG A 55 4.39 -16.32 0.05
C ARG A 55 4.90 -14.94 -0.32
N ILE A 56 4.70 -13.98 0.56
CA ILE A 56 5.18 -12.61 0.37
C ILE A 56 5.76 -12.16 1.70
N ALA A 57 6.98 -11.62 1.66
CA ALA A 57 7.67 -11.00 2.78
C ALA A 57 8.15 -9.61 2.37
N LEU A 58 8.04 -8.67 3.29
CA LEU A 58 8.40 -7.27 3.14
C LEU A 58 9.34 -6.87 4.27
N VAL A 59 10.28 -5.98 3.97
CA VAL A 59 11.01 -5.21 4.98
C VAL A 59 10.41 -3.82 5.01
N ILE A 60 10.08 -3.34 6.20
CA ILE A 60 9.51 -2.03 6.46
C ILE A 60 10.52 -1.22 7.24
N ASP A 61 10.82 -0.01 6.78
CA ASP A 61 11.56 1.00 7.54
C ASP A 61 10.57 1.99 8.15
N GLU A 62 10.48 2.02 9.47
CA GLU A 62 9.53 2.87 10.20
C GLU A 62 9.91 4.36 10.23
N SER A 63 11.10 4.73 9.76
CA SER A 63 11.60 6.10 9.82
C SER A 63 10.94 7.06 8.81
N ASP A 64 10.38 6.54 7.71
CA ASP A 64 9.72 7.34 6.67
C ASP A 64 8.30 6.83 6.41
N VAL A 65 7.29 7.59 6.84
CA VAL A 65 5.89 7.17 6.76
C VAL A 65 5.33 7.45 5.37
N ARG A 66 5.11 6.39 4.58
CA ARG A 66 4.47 6.46 3.27
C ARG A 66 3.25 5.54 3.19
N PRO A 67 2.16 5.95 2.49
CA PRO A 67 1.16 4.99 2.06
C PRO A 67 1.84 3.94 1.17
N LYS A 68 1.44 2.68 1.31
CA LYS A 68 2.13 1.56 0.69
C LYS A 68 1.19 0.41 0.46
N CYS A 69 1.37 -0.30 -0.64
CA CYS A 69 0.54 -1.44 -0.98
C CYS A 69 1.27 -2.48 -1.83
N ILE A 70 0.72 -3.68 -1.87
CA ILE A 70 1.07 -4.73 -2.81
C ILE A 70 -0.05 -4.84 -3.86
N LEU A 71 0.35 -4.73 -5.12
CA LEU A 71 -0.47 -5.05 -6.27
C LEU A 71 -0.08 -6.41 -6.84
N TRP A 72 -1.03 -7.10 -7.46
CA TRP A 72 -0.74 -8.35 -8.15
C TRP A 72 -1.71 -8.63 -9.29
N VAL A 73 -1.24 -9.44 -10.24
CA VAL A 73 -2.03 -10.02 -11.32
C VAL A 73 -1.61 -11.47 -11.55
N ASN A 74 -2.55 -12.31 -11.96
CA ASN A 74 -2.31 -13.67 -12.42
C ASN A 74 -3.15 -13.90 -13.66
N GLU A 75 -2.49 -13.90 -14.81
CA GLU A 75 -3.12 -13.88 -16.13
C GLU A 75 -2.70 -15.08 -16.96
N VAL A 76 -3.63 -15.55 -17.80
CA VAL A 76 -3.46 -16.75 -18.61
C VAL A 76 -3.34 -16.40 -20.08
N GLY A 77 -2.46 -17.11 -20.78
CA GLY A 77 -2.23 -16.99 -22.22
C GLY A 77 -1.92 -18.34 -22.88
N GLY A 78 -2.03 -18.37 -24.20
CA GLY A 78 -1.59 -19.52 -25.01
C GLY A 78 -0.06 -19.67 -25.06
N SER A 79 0.67 -18.62 -24.68
CA SER A 79 2.13 -18.58 -24.55
C SER A 79 2.54 -17.67 -23.39
N GLU A 80 3.81 -17.74 -22.98
CA GLU A 80 4.41 -16.82 -22.01
C GLU A 80 4.26 -15.36 -22.43
N ALA A 81 4.54 -15.04 -23.70
CA ALA A 81 4.44 -13.68 -24.23
C ALA A 81 3.01 -13.12 -24.12
N VAL A 82 1.99 -13.91 -24.47
CA VAL A 82 0.58 -13.49 -24.37
C VAL A 82 0.16 -13.32 -22.91
N ALA A 83 0.58 -14.23 -22.03
CA ALA A 83 0.27 -14.14 -20.61
C ALA A 83 0.95 -12.92 -19.97
N LEU A 84 2.22 -12.67 -20.30
CA LEU A 84 3.00 -11.54 -19.81
C LEU A 84 2.39 -10.21 -20.24
N ARG A 85 2.08 -10.05 -21.54
CA ARG A 85 1.45 -8.82 -22.05
C ARG A 85 0.16 -8.50 -21.29
N ARG A 86 -0.72 -9.48 -21.11
CA ARG A 86 -1.96 -9.30 -20.33
C ARG A 86 -1.70 -8.93 -18.88
N ALA A 87 -0.68 -9.51 -18.26
CA ALA A 87 -0.28 -9.16 -16.90
C ALA A 87 0.26 -7.73 -16.82
N GLN A 88 1.12 -7.33 -17.76
CA GLN A 88 1.67 -5.98 -17.86
C GLN A 88 0.57 -4.93 -18.08
N ASP A 89 -0.33 -5.15 -19.04
CA ASP A 89 -1.43 -4.22 -19.31
C ASP A 89 -2.28 -3.99 -18.04
N LYS A 90 -2.62 -5.07 -17.31
CA LYS A 90 -3.43 -4.99 -16.10
C LYS A 90 -2.70 -4.37 -14.91
N ILE A 91 -1.42 -4.67 -14.71
CA ILE A 91 -0.67 -4.08 -13.60
C ILE A 91 -0.44 -2.58 -13.87
N ASN A 92 -0.08 -2.22 -15.11
CA ASN A 92 0.21 -0.84 -15.49
C ASN A 92 -1.05 0.02 -15.39
N ALA A 93 -2.22 -0.50 -15.77
CA ALA A 93 -3.49 0.19 -15.57
C ALA A 93 -3.82 0.48 -14.10
N ARG A 94 -3.30 -0.34 -13.16
CA ARG A 94 -3.45 -0.08 -11.71
C ARG A 94 -2.38 0.89 -11.21
N LEU A 95 -1.13 0.70 -11.62
CA LEU A 95 -0.01 1.58 -11.27
C LEU A 95 -0.23 3.01 -11.77
N ALA A 96 -0.84 3.19 -12.95
CA ALA A 96 -1.16 4.52 -13.51
C ALA A 96 -2.13 5.34 -12.64
N LYS A 97 -2.83 4.71 -11.70
CA LYS A 97 -3.72 5.38 -10.74
C LYS A 97 -3.01 5.78 -9.45
N LEU A 98 -1.79 5.29 -9.24
CA LEU A 98 -0.96 5.58 -8.08
C LEU A 98 0.11 6.59 -8.47
N ARG A 99 0.56 7.36 -7.48
CA ARG A 99 1.78 8.18 -7.59
C ARG A 99 2.75 7.65 -6.57
N GLY A 100 3.91 7.18 -7.00
CA GLY A 100 4.83 6.49 -6.11
C GLY A 100 5.95 5.77 -6.84
N GLU A 101 6.63 4.92 -6.08
CA GLU A 101 7.80 4.18 -6.50
C GLU A 101 7.56 2.67 -6.38
N ILE A 102 7.99 1.91 -7.39
CA ILE A 102 8.03 0.45 -7.33
C ILE A 102 9.30 0.05 -6.58
N ILE A 103 9.14 -0.51 -5.38
CA ILE A 103 10.25 -0.92 -4.52
C ILE A 103 10.74 -2.33 -4.86
N GLY A 104 9.85 -3.16 -5.40
CA GLY A 104 10.20 -4.50 -5.81
C GLY A 104 9.11 -5.11 -6.67
N PHE A 105 9.51 -6.06 -7.51
CA PHE A 105 8.58 -6.86 -8.29
C PHE A 105 9.01 -8.32 -8.31
N TYR A 106 8.03 -9.21 -8.51
CA TYR A 106 8.25 -10.63 -8.69
C TYR A 106 7.43 -11.09 -9.90
N LEU A 107 8.10 -11.77 -10.84
CA LEU A 107 7.50 -12.35 -12.03
C LEU A 107 7.73 -13.87 -12.03
N LYS A 108 6.66 -14.63 -12.28
CA LYS A 108 6.75 -16.09 -12.45
C LYS A 108 5.77 -16.60 -13.47
N PHE A 109 6.27 -17.48 -14.33
CA PHE A 109 5.46 -18.31 -15.22
C PHE A 109 5.19 -19.67 -14.59
N ILE A 110 3.93 -20.13 -14.72
CA ILE A 110 3.50 -21.47 -14.35
C ILE A 110 2.73 -22.04 -15.54
N THR A 111 3.22 -23.14 -16.08
CA THR A 111 2.59 -23.85 -17.19
C THR A 111 2.23 -25.24 -16.71
N PRO A 112 0.98 -25.48 -16.27
CA PRO A 112 0.52 -26.82 -15.92
C PRO A 112 0.67 -27.76 -17.12
N PRO A 113 0.95 -29.05 -16.89
CA PRO A 113 1.08 -30.02 -17.98
C PRO A 113 -0.23 -30.13 -18.79
N LEU A 114 -1.38 -30.00 -18.13
CA LEU A 114 -2.70 -29.95 -18.76
C LEU A 114 -3.61 -28.96 -17.99
N PRO A 115 -4.35 -28.07 -18.68
CA PRO A 115 -4.21 -27.71 -20.09
C PRO A 115 -2.89 -26.95 -20.35
N LYS A 116 -2.34 -27.02 -21.57
CA LYS A 116 -1.14 -26.28 -22.02
C LYS A 116 -1.38 -24.76 -22.11
N ARG A 117 -1.73 -24.13 -20.98
CA ARG A 117 -1.87 -22.69 -20.83
C ARG A 117 -0.79 -22.18 -19.91
N THR A 118 -0.21 -21.05 -20.27
CA THR A 118 0.81 -20.42 -19.45
C THR A 118 0.17 -19.34 -18.59
N TYR A 119 0.48 -19.34 -17.30
CA TYR A 119 0.05 -18.32 -16.35
C TYR A 119 1.24 -17.42 -16.00
N ALA A 120 1.11 -16.12 -16.25
CA ALA A 120 2.04 -15.11 -15.79
C ALA A 120 1.52 -14.51 -14.48
N THR A 121 2.30 -14.63 -13.42
CA THR A 121 2.06 -13.98 -12.12
C THR A 121 3.01 -12.83 -11.97
N LEU A 122 2.48 -11.64 -11.70
CA LEU A 122 3.27 -10.47 -11.35
C LEU A 122 2.78 -9.92 -10.01
N ILE A 123 3.70 -9.68 -9.09
CA ILE A 123 3.47 -9.05 -7.79
C ILE A 123 4.37 -7.83 -7.72
N VAL A 124 3.83 -6.69 -7.28
CA VAL A 124 4.55 -5.41 -7.23
C VAL A 124 4.30 -4.77 -5.87
N ALA A 125 5.37 -4.38 -5.19
CA ALA A 125 5.31 -3.57 -3.98
C ALA A 125 5.53 -2.10 -4.34
N VAL A 126 4.65 -1.23 -3.85
CA VAL A 126 4.65 0.20 -4.16
C VAL A 126 4.64 1.00 -2.86
N ASN A 127 5.53 1.99 -2.77
CA ASN A 127 5.38 3.10 -1.83
C ASN A 127 4.78 4.28 -2.59
N GLU A 128 3.64 4.76 -2.16
CA GLU A 128 3.02 5.95 -2.72
C GLU A 128 3.68 7.21 -2.18
N GLU A 129 3.65 8.27 -2.97
CA GLU A 129 3.98 9.60 -2.48
C GLU A 129 3.00 9.99 -1.38
N VAL A 130 3.50 10.58 -0.29
CA VAL A 130 2.63 11.23 0.68
C VAL A 130 1.88 12.34 -0.05
N PRO A 131 0.54 12.31 -0.11
CA PRO A 131 -0.21 13.30 -0.86
C PRO A 131 0.11 14.70 -0.31
N LYS A 132 0.61 15.60 -1.17
CA LYS A 132 0.78 17.02 -0.80
C LYS A 132 -0.53 17.66 -0.32
N LYS A 133 -1.66 17.10 -0.74
CA LYS A 133 -3.01 17.43 -0.29
C LYS A 133 -3.78 16.17 0.03
N VAL A 134 -4.36 16.11 1.23
CA VAL A 134 -5.26 15.03 1.69
C VAL A 134 -6.66 15.19 1.07
N GLY A 135 -6.94 16.35 0.46
CA GLY A 135 -8.26 16.70 -0.09
C GLY A 135 -9.19 17.27 0.97
N LYS A 136 -10.41 17.64 0.58
CA LYS A 136 -11.45 18.11 1.52
C LYS A 136 -11.94 16.95 2.37
N LEU A 137 -11.38 16.81 3.56
CA LEU A 137 -11.90 15.94 4.61
C LEU A 137 -13.21 16.50 5.17
N SER A 138 -14.08 15.62 5.68
CA SER A 138 -15.19 16.06 6.52
C SER A 138 -14.66 16.78 7.78
N LEU A 139 -15.51 17.58 8.41
CA LEU A 139 -15.12 18.32 9.62
C LEU A 139 -14.65 17.39 10.75
N GLY A 140 -15.35 16.25 10.95
CA GLY A 140 -14.98 15.25 11.96
C GLY A 140 -13.61 14.61 11.69
N GLU A 141 -13.40 14.09 10.48
CA GLU A 141 -12.13 13.45 10.11
C GLU A 141 -10.95 14.41 10.19
N ARG A 142 -11.15 15.68 9.82
CA ARG A 142 -10.10 16.70 9.90
C ARG A 142 -9.71 16.95 11.36
N ARG A 143 -10.68 17.15 12.25
CA ARG A 143 -10.44 17.37 13.68
C ARG A 143 -9.80 16.16 14.35
N GLU A 144 -10.25 14.95 14.02
CA GLU A 144 -9.67 13.70 14.56
C GLU A 144 -8.18 13.57 14.19
N ARG A 145 -7.84 13.79 12.91
CA ARG A 145 -6.43 13.76 12.46
C ARG A 145 -5.61 14.87 13.10
N LEU A 146 -6.17 16.08 13.22
CA LEU A 146 -5.50 17.20 13.88
C LEU A 146 -5.21 16.89 15.36
N ALA A 147 -6.17 16.31 16.07
CA ALA A 147 -6.04 15.92 17.47
C ALA A 147 -4.95 14.85 17.68
N VAL A 148 -4.84 13.87 16.78
CA VAL A 148 -3.76 12.87 16.82
C VAL A 148 -2.40 13.54 16.66
N VAL A 149 -2.25 14.43 15.68
CA VAL A 149 -0.98 15.15 15.45
C VAL A 149 -0.61 16.02 16.64
N LEU A 150 -1.57 16.77 17.20
CA LEU A 150 -1.32 17.63 18.36
C LEU A 150 -0.92 16.83 19.58
N ARG A 151 -1.56 15.67 19.83
CA ARG A 151 -1.20 14.78 20.94
C ARG A 151 0.26 14.32 20.85
N LEU A 152 0.74 14.02 19.64
CA LEU A 152 2.14 13.67 19.41
C LEU A 152 3.10 14.84 19.66
N LEU A 153 2.62 16.07 19.50
CA LEU A 153 3.36 17.31 19.77
C LEU A 153 3.16 17.82 21.21
N GLY A 154 2.70 16.97 22.14
CA GLY A 154 2.46 17.37 23.53
C GLY A 154 1.28 18.33 23.70
N ASN A 155 0.31 18.30 22.77
CA ASN A 155 -0.80 19.24 22.65
C ASN A 155 -0.38 20.70 22.41
N ASP A 156 0.84 20.92 21.91
CA ASP A 156 1.30 22.27 21.55
C ASP A 156 0.82 22.66 20.14
N SER A 157 -0.20 23.50 20.08
CA SER A 157 -0.75 24.03 18.83
C SER A 157 0.18 25.04 18.13
N LYS A 158 1.22 25.55 18.82
CA LYS A 158 2.22 26.46 18.25
C LYS A 158 3.26 25.71 17.43
N ALA A 159 3.47 24.42 17.71
CA ALA A 159 4.39 23.56 16.98
C ALA A 159 3.98 23.28 15.52
N ILE A 160 2.73 23.57 15.14
CA ILE A 160 2.23 23.36 13.77
C ILE A 160 2.19 24.65 12.94
N ASN A 161 2.51 24.55 11.64
CA ASN A 161 2.31 25.66 10.71
C ASN A 161 0.88 25.63 10.13
N LEU A 162 -0.01 26.53 10.57
CA LEU A 162 -1.41 26.55 10.13
C LEU A 162 -1.56 26.72 8.62
N VAL A 163 -0.70 27.49 7.98
CA VAL A 163 -0.77 27.73 6.53
C VAL A 163 -0.46 26.43 5.78
N GLN A 164 0.57 25.72 6.21
CA GLN A 164 0.94 24.42 5.65
C GLN A 164 -0.18 23.39 5.85
N VAL A 165 -0.72 23.32 7.08
CA VAL A 165 -1.80 22.40 7.44
C VAL A 165 -3.08 22.68 6.65
N ALA A 166 -3.48 23.95 6.55
CA ALA A 166 -4.63 24.39 5.76
C ALA A 166 -4.47 24.02 4.27
N LYS A 167 -3.28 24.23 3.71
CA LYS A 167 -2.94 23.84 2.33
C LYS A 167 -3.02 22.33 2.13
N SER A 168 -2.54 21.54 3.09
CA SER A 168 -2.61 20.07 3.05
C SER A 168 -4.05 19.56 3.15
N PHE A 169 -4.91 20.16 3.97
CA PHE A 169 -6.33 19.80 4.08
C PHE A 169 -7.22 20.48 3.02
N GLY A 170 -6.68 21.37 2.19
CA GLY A 170 -7.46 22.08 1.17
C GLY A 170 -8.55 22.99 1.75
N VAL A 171 -8.32 23.56 2.93
CA VAL A 171 -9.23 24.49 3.63
C VAL A 171 -8.52 25.82 3.90
N SER A 172 -9.24 26.82 4.42
CA SER A 172 -8.61 28.08 4.82
C SER A 172 -7.86 27.93 6.15
N ARG A 173 -6.92 28.83 6.40
CA ARG A 173 -6.23 28.94 7.70
C ARG A 173 -7.23 29.12 8.85
N ASP A 174 -8.29 29.92 8.64
CA ASP A 174 -9.31 30.18 9.66
C ASP A 174 -10.13 28.94 9.99
N THR A 175 -10.36 28.04 9.02
CA THR A 175 -10.99 26.74 9.29
C THR A 175 -10.14 25.92 10.25
N ILE A 176 -8.83 25.84 10.03
CA ILE A 176 -7.92 25.12 10.94
C ILE A 176 -7.86 25.80 12.31
N TYR A 177 -7.89 27.13 12.36
CA TYR A 177 -7.94 27.86 13.62
C TYR A 177 -9.19 27.52 14.45
N LYS A 178 -10.36 27.51 13.82
CA LYS A 178 -11.62 27.09 14.46
C LYS A 178 -11.57 25.63 14.93
N ASP A 179 -11.00 24.74 14.12
CA ASP A 179 -10.84 23.34 14.52
C ASP A 179 -9.94 23.18 15.75
N LEU A 180 -8.89 24.00 15.88
CA LEU A 180 -8.04 24.00 17.07
C LEU A 180 -8.77 24.49 18.31
N GLN A 181 -9.51 25.61 18.20
CA GLN A 181 -10.32 26.13 19.31
C GLN A 181 -11.32 25.08 19.82
N GLU A 182 -11.96 24.37 18.91
CA GLU A 182 -12.93 23.32 19.20
C GLU A 182 -12.29 22.05 19.81
N LEU A 183 -11.00 21.86 19.59
CA LEU A 183 -10.20 20.83 20.26
C LEU A 183 -9.64 21.31 21.62
N GLY A 184 -10.04 22.50 22.09
CA GLY A 184 -9.58 23.08 23.36
C GLY A 184 -8.13 23.58 23.31
N MET A 185 -7.62 23.87 22.11
CA MET A 185 -6.24 24.27 21.91
C MET A 185 -6.13 25.78 21.79
N GLU A 186 -5.39 26.40 22.70
CA GLU A 186 -5.06 27.82 22.63
C GLU A 186 -3.76 28.04 21.83
N ARG A 187 -3.67 29.22 21.23
CA ARG A 187 -2.48 29.69 20.50
C ARG A 187 -1.93 30.96 21.11
#